data_AF-A0A9P0YJE4-F1
#
_entry.id   AF-A0A9P0YJE4-F1
#
_cell.length_a   1.000
_cell.length_b   1.000
_cell.length_c   1.000
_cell.angle_alpha   90.00
_cell.angle_beta   90.00
_cell.angle_gamma   90.00
#
_symmetry.space_group_name_H-M   'P 1'
#
loop_
_entity.id
_entity.type
_entity.pdbx_description
1 polymer ?
#
loop_
_entity_poly.entity_id
_entity_poly.type
_entity_poly.pdbx_seq_one_letter_code
_entity_poly.pdbx_strand_id
1 'polypeptide(L)'
;MCVYPKGNKKAKGTDHISLYLQIVDTEKFPGGWEIHTKFCLFVYDHFNDKYLAFQDAGSKTRRFNCVKTEWGFDKLLPLSTFNDPSKGYLVDDTCAFGAEILAVSIATKHEFLSMVKEPMGRSYTWTVKNFAAQKRNQSISSEFIVEGRKWKLQIYPCGDPLKSKGPKFVPFPGFG
;
A
#
# COMPACT_ATOMS: atom_id res chain seq x y z
N MET A 1 1.45 -3.81 -2.05
CA MET A 1 0.65 -3.12 -1.01
C MET A 1 1.42 -3.16 0.31
N CYS A 2 1.41 -2.06 1.07
CA CYS A 2 2.11 -1.93 2.35
C CYS A 2 1.11 -1.69 3.47
N VAL A 3 1.11 -2.56 4.48
CA VAL A 3 0.26 -2.46 5.68
C VAL A 3 1.11 -2.11 6.90
N TYR A 4 0.66 -1.11 7.66
CA TYR A 4 1.23 -0.72 8.95
C TYR A 4 0.16 -0.90 10.04
N PRO A 5 0.11 -2.08 10.70
CA PRO A 5 -0.96 -2.41 11.64
C PRO A 5 -0.96 -1.60 12.95
N LYS A 6 0.09 -0.82 13.21
CA LYS A 6 0.16 0.12 14.33
C LYS A 6 0.45 1.54 13.86
N GLY A 7 0.20 1.78 12.57
CA GLY A 7 0.36 3.06 11.94
C GLY A 7 1.77 3.34 11.43
N ASN A 8 1.82 4.19 10.42
CA ASN A 8 3.06 4.76 9.93
C ASN A 8 3.47 5.93 10.84
N LYS A 9 4.36 5.65 11.80
CA LYS A 9 4.85 6.63 12.78
C LYS A 9 5.43 7.91 12.14
N LYS A 10 5.96 7.83 10.93
CA LYS A 10 6.59 8.97 10.23
C LYS A 10 5.58 9.90 9.58
N ALA A 11 4.46 9.34 9.17
CA ALA A 11 3.37 10.09 8.58
C ALA A 11 2.30 10.48 9.62
N LYS A 12 2.68 10.52 10.91
CA LYS A 12 1.79 10.82 12.04
C LYS A 12 0.55 9.90 12.09
N GLY A 13 0.70 8.66 11.59
CA GLY A 13 -0.35 7.65 11.56
C GLY A 13 -0.52 6.87 12.87
N THR A 14 0.04 7.35 13.98
CA THR A 14 -0.06 6.66 15.28
C THR A 14 -1.52 6.42 15.66
N ASP A 15 -1.77 5.30 16.34
CA ASP A 15 -3.09 4.86 16.79
C ASP A 15 -4.11 4.57 15.67
N HIS A 16 -3.62 4.42 14.44
CA HIS A 16 -4.42 4.02 13.28
C HIS A 16 -3.73 2.89 12.53
N ILE A 17 -4.49 2.07 11.81
CA ILE A 17 -3.97 1.30 10.67
C ILE A 17 -3.60 2.30 9.57
N SER A 18 -2.42 2.14 8.98
CA SER A 18 -2.06 2.83 7.73
C SER A 18 -1.92 1.82 6.60
N LEU A 19 -2.41 2.18 5.42
CA LEU A 19 -2.45 1.30 4.26
C LEU A 19 -2.08 2.08 3.00
N TYR A 20 -1.17 1.50 2.21
CA TYR A 20 -0.63 2.16 1.01
C TYR A 20 -0.51 1.22 -0.18
N LEU A 21 -0.75 1.79 -1.36
CA LEU A 21 -0.31 1.24 -2.63
C LEU A 21 1.10 1.78 -2.92
N GLN A 22 2.03 0.88 -3.24
CA GLN A 22 3.42 1.22 -3.53
C GLN A 22 3.87 0.53 -4.82
N ILE A 23 4.59 1.28 -5.67
CA ILE A 23 5.34 0.74 -6.80
C ILE A 23 6.75 0.40 -6.30
N VAL A 24 7.16 -0.84 -6.54
CA VAL A 24 8.46 -1.40 -6.17
C VAL A 24 9.32 -1.62 -7.42
N ASP A 25 10.60 -1.94 -7.21
CA ASP A 25 11.59 -2.20 -8.27
C ASP A 25 11.72 -1.04 -9.29
N THR A 26 11.54 0.20 -8.81
CA THR A 26 11.51 1.41 -9.66
C THR A 26 12.87 1.75 -10.25
N GLU A 27 13.95 1.17 -9.74
CA GLU A 27 15.31 1.27 -10.30
C GLU A 27 15.43 0.67 -11.71
N LYS A 28 14.50 -0.23 -12.08
CA LYS A 28 14.46 -0.85 -13.40
C LYS A 28 13.72 0.01 -14.43
N PHE A 29 13.07 1.09 -13.98
CA PHE A 29 12.22 1.90 -14.83
C PHE A 29 13.07 2.94 -15.58
N PRO A 30 12.68 3.31 -16.81
CA PRO A 30 13.39 4.36 -17.54
C PRO A 30 13.34 5.68 -16.79
N GLY A 31 14.36 6.52 -17.00
CA GLY A 31 14.41 7.86 -16.41
C GLY A 31 13.17 8.68 -16.77
N GLY A 32 12.59 9.37 -15.77
CA GLY A 32 11.42 10.23 -15.97
C GLY A 32 10.09 9.49 -16.12
N TRP A 33 9.99 8.24 -15.68
CA TRP A 33 8.72 7.52 -15.67
C TRP A 33 7.67 8.21 -14.79
N GLU A 34 6.43 8.24 -15.27
CA GLU A 34 5.26 8.65 -14.49
C GLU A 34 4.13 7.63 -14.67
N ILE A 35 3.51 7.22 -13.56
CA ILE A 35 2.35 6.34 -13.56
C ILE A 35 1.21 7.04 -12.84
N HIS A 36 0.12 7.25 -13.54
CA HIS A 36 -1.09 7.87 -13.04
C HIS A 36 -2.12 6.78 -12.75
N THR A 37 -2.57 6.64 -11.52
CA THR A 37 -3.54 5.60 -11.18
C THR A 37 -4.66 6.09 -10.28
N LYS A 38 -5.85 5.53 -10.49
CA LYS A 38 -6.97 5.59 -9.55
C LYS A 38 -7.05 4.22 -8.91
N PHE A 39 -7.14 4.19 -7.60
CA PHE A 39 -7.25 2.95 -6.85
C PHE A 39 -8.17 3.14 -5.64
N CYS A 40 -8.71 2.02 -5.16
CA CYS A 40 -9.42 1.90 -3.90
C CYS A 40 -8.64 0.95 -2.98
N LEU A 41 -8.63 1.26 -1.69
CA LEU A 41 -8.08 0.39 -0.65
C LEU A 41 -9.23 -0.10 0.24
N PHE A 42 -9.12 -1.31 0.78
CA PHE A 42 -10.22 -1.92 1.53
C PHE A 42 -9.75 -2.56 2.83
N VAL A 43 -10.64 -2.54 3.82
CA VAL A 43 -10.57 -3.37 5.03
C VAL A 43 -11.82 -4.25 5.05
N TYR A 44 -11.63 -5.55 5.26
CA TYR A 44 -12.72 -6.50 5.30
C TYR A 44 -13.40 -6.51 6.67
N ASP A 45 -14.72 -6.45 6.67
CA ASP A 45 -15.59 -6.64 7.82
C ASP A 45 -16.13 -8.08 7.77
N HIS A 46 -15.62 -8.92 8.69
CA HIS A 46 -15.95 -10.33 8.76
C HIS A 46 -17.39 -10.60 9.24
N PHE A 47 -18.02 -9.67 9.95
CA PHE A 47 -19.38 -9.86 10.48
C PHE A 47 -20.43 -9.57 9.43
N ASN A 48 -20.19 -8.54 8.61
CA ASN A 48 -21.12 -8.12 7.58
C ASN A 48 -20.81 -8.70 6.20
N ASP A 49 -19.73 -9.47 6.05
CA ASP A 49 -19.23 -10.02 4.78
C ASP A 49 -19.09 -8.93 3.72
N LYS A 50 -18.44 -7.82 4.11
CA LYS A 50 -18.35 -6.60 3.29
C LYS A 50 -16.97 -5.97 3.38
N TYR A 51 -16.65 -5.17 2.38
CA TYR A 51 -15.43 -4.36 2.36
C TYR A 51 -15.75 -2.90 2.63
N LEU A 52 -15.09 -2.33 3.65
CA LEU A 52 -15.05 -0.89 3.84
C LEU A 52 -14.04 -0.30 2.85
N ALA A 53 -14.52 0.53 1.93
CA ALA A 53 -13.73 1.12 0.85
C ALA A 53 -13.18 2.50 1.21
N PHE A 54 -11.91 2.72 0.87
CA PHE A 54 -11.18 3.97 1.06
C PHE A 54 -10.63 4.46 -0.28
N GLN A 55 -11.10 5.63 -0.71
CA GLN A 55 -10.68 6.29 -1.93
C GLN A 55 -10.57 7.80 -1.71
N ASP A 56 -9.71 8.47 -2.47
CA ASP A 56 -9.65 9.92 -2.48
C ASP A 56 -10.94 10.56 -3.00
N ALA A 57 -11.36 11.64 -2.34
CA ALA A 57 -12.52 12.42 -2.73
C ALA A 57 -12.44 12.84 -4.21
N GLY A 58 -13.54 12.63 -4.95
CA GLY A 58 -13.64 13.02 -6.35
C GLY A 58 -12.87 12.12 -7.34
N SER A 59 -12.53 10.88 -6.98
CA SER A 59 -11.80 9.95 -7.88
C SER A 59 -10.48 10.53 -8.39
N LYS A 60 -9.74 11.21 -7.51
CA LYS A 60 -8.48 11.87 -7.84
C LYS A 60 -7.44 10.85 -8.30
N THR A 61 -6.83 11.12 -9.46
CA THR A 61 -5.71 10.33 -9.97
C THR A 61 -4.44 10.62 -9.16
N ARG A 62 -3.75 9.58 -8.69
CA ARG A 62 -2.47 9.67 -7.98
C ARG A 62 -1.32 9.46 -8.96
N ARG A 63 -0.35 10.39 -8.93
CA ARG A 63 0.86 10.35 -9.75
C ARG A 63 2.00 9.69 -8.98
N PHE A 64 2.40 8.52 -9.44
CA PHE A 64 3.60 7.82 -9.01
C PHE A 64 4.77 8.20 -9.91
N ASN A 65 5.93 8.44 -9.32
CA ASN A 65 7.18 8.72 -10.03
C ASN A 65 8.38 8.38 -9.14
N CYS A 66 9.59 8.67 -9.60
CA CYS A 66 10.84 8.39 -8.88
C CYS A 66 10.93 9.03 -7.49
N VAL A 67 10.21 10.14 -7.24
CA VAL A 67 10.19 10.83 -5.94
C VAL A 67 9.08 10.28 -5.04
N LYS A 68 7.93 9.93 -5.62
CA LYS A 68 6.72 9.53 -4.90
C LYS A 68 6.21 8.19 -5.41
N THR A 69 6.72 7.10 -4.83
CA THR A 69 6.38 5.72 -5.22
C THR A 69 5.26 5.10 -4.38
N GLU A 70 4.74 5.83 -3.39
CA GLU A 70 3.78 5.33 -2.40
C GLU A 70 2.66 6.34 -2.16
N TRP A 71 1.42 5.87 -2.26
CA TRP A 71 0.19 6.62 -2.00
C TRP A 71 -0.79 5.78 -1.19
N GLY A 72 -1.52 6.41 -0.27
CA GLY A 72 -2.42 5.72 0.63
C GLY A 72 -2.89 6.64 1.76
N PHE A 73 -3.30 6.03 2.87
CA PHE A 73 -3.85 6.74 4.01
C PHE A 73 -3.00 6.49 5.25
N ASP A 74 -2.46 7.59 5.80
CA ASP A 74 -1.68 7.55 7.03
C ASP A 74 -2.56 7.20 8.24
N LYS A 75 -3.82 7.63 8.23
CA LYS A 75 -4.84 7.33 9.23
C LYS A 75 -6.06 6.72 8.56
N LEU A 76 -5.96 5.47 8.14
CA LEU A 76 -7.04 4.77 7.43
C LEU A 76 -8.18 4.38 8.37
N LEU A 77 -7.86 3.64 9.43
CA LEU A 77 -8.84 3.11 10.38
C LEU A 77 -8.27 3.22 11.81
N PRO A 78 -8.96 3.86 12.77
CA PRO A 78 -8.49 3.95 14.14
C PRO A 78 -8.26 2.56 14.75
N LEU A 79 -7.19 2.37 15.52
CA LEU A 79 -6.92 1.11 16.21
C LEU A 79 -8.01 0.79 17.23
N SER A 80 -8.62 1.81 17.84
CA SER A 80 -9.76 1.61 18.75
C SER A 80 -10.94 0.97 18.03
N THR A 81 -11.20 1.34 16.77
CA THR A 81 -12.26 0.73 15.94
C THR A 81 -11.85 -0.61 15.38
N PHE A 82 -10.60 -0.76 14.94
CA PHE A 82 -10.10 -2.00 14.37
C PHE A 82 -10.05 -3.16 15.38
N ASN A 83 -9.63 -2.87 16.63
CA ASN A 83 -9.52 -3.86 17.70
C ASN A 83 -10.81 -4.04 18.50
N ASP A 84 -11.87 -3.28 18.22
CA ASP A 84 -13.16 -3.43 18.89
C ASP A 84 -13.84 -4.73 18.39
N PRO A 85 -14.03 -5.75 19.25
CA PRO A 85 -14.60 -7.03 18.84
C PRO A 85 -16.02 -6.91 18.27
N SER A 86 -16.74 -5.81 18.53
CA SER A 86 -18.08 -5.57 17.98
C SER A 86 -18.06 -5.10 16.52
N LYS A 87 -16.89 -4.73 15.97
CA LYS A 87 -16.77 -4.13 14.63
C LYS A 87 -16.41 -5.12 13.52
N GLY A 88 -15.97 -6.34 13.86
CA GLY A 88 -15.73 -7.40 12.88
C GLY A 88 -14.49 -7.24 11.99
N TYR A 89 -13.61 -6.25 12.21
CA TYR A 89 -12.40 -6.04 11.39
C TYR A 89 -11.22 -6.94 11.78
N LEU A 90 -11.21 -7.44 13.01
CA LEU A 90 -10.24 -8.40 13.53
C LEU A 90 -11.00 -9.51 14.26
N VAL A 91 -10.99 -10.71 13.71
CA VAL A 91 -11.68 -11.89 14.25
C VAL A 91 -10.66 -13.03 14.31
N ASP A 92 -10.52 -13.67 15.48
CA ASP A 92 -9.55 -14.77 15.69
C ASP A 92 -8.13 -14.43 15.20
N ASP A 93 -7.61 -13.26 15.60
CA ASP A 93 -6.31 -12.71 15.15
C ASP A 93 -6.15 -12.61 13.62
N THR A 94 -7.26 -12.66 12.89
CA THR A 94 -7.31 -12.64 11.43
C THR A 94 -8.00 -11.36 10.96
N CYS A 95 -7.40 -10.71 9.96
CA CYS A 95 -7.95 -9.56 9.28
C CYS A 95 -7.58 -9.64 7.80
N ALA A 96 -8.35 -8.98 6.93
CA ALA A 96 -8.07 -8.93 5.50
C ALA A 96 -8.10 -7.50 4.96
N PHE A 97 -7.16 -7.23 4.05
CA PHE A 97 -7.00 -5.94 3.37
C PHE A 97 -7.05 -6.16 1.86
N GLY A 98 -7.64 -5.21 1.14
CA GLY A 98 -7.76 -5.25 -0.31
C GLY A 98 -7.19 -4.01 -0.98
N ALA A 99 -6.87 -4.14 -2.25
CA ALA A 99 -6.60 -3.02 -3.14
C ALA A 99 -7.20 -3.32 -4.51
N GLU A 100 -7.89 -2.35 -5.09
CA GLU A 100 -8.42 -2.41 -6.44
C GLU A 100 -7.83 -1.27 -7.27
N ILE A 101 -7.35 -1.61 -8.46
CA ILE A 101 -6.80 -0.63 -9.39
C ILE A 101 -7.85 -0.35 -10.45
N LEU A 102 -8.46 0.83 -10.36
CA LEU A 102 -9.57 1.24 -11.23
C LEU A 102 -9.06 1.77 -12.57
N ALA A 103 -7.91 2.44 -12.58
CA ALA A 103 -7.30 2.95 -13.79
C ALA A 103 -5.79 3.05 -13.65
N VAL A 104 -5.07 2.83 -14.75
CA VAL A 104 -3.62 3.07 -14.86
C VAL A 104 -3.33 3.72 -16.20
N SER A 105 -2.63 4.85 -16.16
CA SER A 105 -2.01 5.48 -17.32
C SER A 105 -0.50 5.57 -17.06
N ILE A 106 0.30 5.23 -18.07
CA ILE A 106 1.76 5.24 -18.00
C ILE A 106 2.24 6.33 -18.95
N ALA A 107 2.77 7.42 -18.39
CA ALA A 107 3.44 8.46 -19.15
C ALA A 107 4.93 8.14 -19.20
N THR A 108 5.36 7.59 -20.32
CA THR A 108 6.78 7.52 -20.71
C THR A 108 6.91 8.17 -22.08
N LYS A 109 8.12 8.61 -22.47
CA LYS A 109 8.38 9.18 -23.82
C LYS A 109 8.03 8.22 -24.98
N HIS A 110 7.64 6.99 -24.69
CA HIS A 110 7.12 6.00 -25.64
C HIS A 110 5.84 5.41 -25.05
N GLU A 111 4.67 5.90 -25.47
CA GLU A 111 3.39 5.59 -24.84
C GLU A 111 3.06 4.09 -24.88
N PHE A 112 2.98 3.44 -23.72
CA PHE A 112 2.31 2.14 -23.56
C PHE A 112 1.00 2.37 -22.80
N LEU A 113 -0.04 2.77 -23.53
CA LEU A 113 -1.40 2.78 -23.00
C LEU A 113 -1.88 1.32 -22.88
N SER A 114 -2.01 0.81 -21.66
CA SER A 114 -2.83 -0.38 -21.40
C SER A 114 -4.08 0.04 -20.63
N MET A 115 -5.18 0.21 -21.36
CA MET A 115 -6.52 0.21 -20.76
C MET A 115 -6.77 -1.20 -20.24
N VAL A 116 -6.79 -1.37 -18.93
CA VAL A 116 -7.29 -2.59 -18.30
C VAL A 116 -8.80 -2.60 -18.52
N LYS A 117 -9.31 -3.48 -19.40
CA LYS A 117 -10.74 -3.79 -19.48
C LYS A 117 -11.17 -4.44 -18.16
N GLU A 118 -12.35 -4.07 -17.67
CA GLU A 118 -12.94 -4.41 -16.37
C GLU A 118 -12.48 -5.76 -15.76
N PRO A 119 -11.99 -5.79 -14.51
CA PRO A 119 -11.46 -7.01 -13.93
C PRO A 119 -12.58 -7.91 -13.38
N MET A 120 -12.78 -9.09 -13.97
CA MET A 120 -13.50 -10.19 -13.33
C MET A 120 -12.62 -10.84 -12.27
N GLY A 121 -12.99 -10.65 -11.00
CA GLY A 121 -12.60 -11.41 -9.79
C GLY A 121 -11.23 -12.09 -9.78
N ARG A 122 -10.22 -11.44 -9.20
CA ARG A 122 -8.87 -12.02 -8.97
C ARG A 122 -8.32 -11.62 -7.59
N SER A 123 -8.76 -12.32 -6.55
CA SER A 123 -8.24 -12.15 -5.19
C SER A 123 -7.01 -13.05 -4.96
N TYR A 124 -6.01 -12.56 -4.22
CA TYR A 124 -4.88 -13.33 -3.73
C TYR A 124 -4.84 -13.23 -2.20
N THR A 125 -4.91 -14.38 -1.53
CA THR A 125 -4.88 -14.47 -0.06
C THR A 125 -3.49 -14.85 0.42
N TRP A 126 -2.94 -14.04 1.33
CA TRP A 126 -1.66 -14.32 1.99
C TRP A 126 -1.86 -14.45 3.50
N THR A 127 -1.56 -15.65 4.03
CA THR A 127 -1.64 -15.93 5.48
C THR A 127 -0.28 -15.69 6.14
N VAL A 128 -0.25 -14.79 7.12
CA VAL A 128 0.94 -14.53 7.96
C VAL A 128 0.78 -15.28 9.28
N LYS A 129 1.62 -16.29 9.53
CA LYS A 129 1.59 -17.05 10.78
C LYS A 129 2.37 -16.33 11.89
N ASN A 130 1.87 -16.42 13.12
CA ASN A 130 2.54 -15.98 14.35
C ASN A 130 2.92 -14.48 14.36
N PHE A 131 1.98 -13.63 13.90
CA PHE A 131 2.16 -12.19 13.74
C PHE A 131 2.54 -11.46 15.04
N ALA A 132 1.90 -11.81 16.17
CA ALA A 132 2.12 -11.17 17.46
C ALA A 132 3.50 -11.46 18.09
N ALA A 133 4.08 -12.65 17.84
CA ALA A 133 5.40 -13.03 18.35
C ALA A 133 6.56 -12.57 17.44
N GLN A 134 6.23 -11.98 16.28
CA GLN A 134 7.21 -11.68 15.24
C GLN A 134 8.01 -10.42 15.58
N LYS A 135 9.23 -10.59 16.10
CA LYS A 135 10.19 -9.50 16.36
C LYS A 135 10.83 -8.89 15.10
N ARG A 136 10.42 -9.33 13.90
CA ARG A 136 10.97 -8.85 12.63
C ARG A 136 10.32 -7.52 12.24
N ASN A 137 11.11 -6.64 11.65
CA ASN A 137 10.66 -5.31 11.22
C ASN A 137 9.68 -5.37 10.03
N GLN A 138 9.73 -6.45 9.23
CA GLN A 138 8.97 -6.58 7.99
C GLN A 138 8.75 -8.06 7.63
N SER A 139 7.62 -8.35 6.97
CA SER A 139 7.37 -9.61 6.25
C SER A 139 6.90 -9.29 4.82
N ILE A 140 7.30 -10.10 3.84
CA ILE A 140 6.97 -9.94 2.42
C ILE A 140 6.42 -11.26 1.89
N SER A 141 5.35 -11.23 1.09
CA SER A 141 4.82 -12.41 0.40
C SER A 141 5.74 -12.88 -0.72
N SER A 142 5.52 -14.10 -1.21
CA SER A 142 6.00 -14.49 -2.56
C SER A 142 5.47 -13.53 -3.62
N GLU A 143 6.20 -13.38 -4.71
CA GLU A 143 5.73 -12.66 -5.91
C GLU A 143 4.58 -13.44 -6.54
N PHE A 144 3.53 -12.74 -6.95
CA PHE A 144 2.39 -13.32 -7.67
C PHE A 144 1.98 -12.40 -8.82
N ILE A 145 1.32 -12.96 -9.83
CA ILE A 145 0.92 -12.22 -11.04
C ILE A 145 -0.59 -12.06 -11.04
N VAL A 146 -1.06 -10.81 -11.13
CA VAL A 146 -2.48 -10.47 -11.32
C VAL A 146 -2.55 -9.45 -12.45
N GLU A 147 -3.35 -9.75 -13.47
CA GLU A 147 -3.53 -8.91 -14.67
C GLU A 147 -2.21 -8.58 -15.38
N GLY A 148 -1.32 -9.57 -15.53
CA GLY A 148 -0.02 -9.39 -16.18
C GLY A 148 0.98 -8.53 -15.41
N ARG A 149 0.63 -8.09 -14.19
CA ARG A 149 1.52 -7.31 -13.31
C ARG A 149 2.01 -8.17 -12.16
N LYS A 150 3.29 -7.97 -11.80
CA LYS A 150 3.92 -8.62 -10.67
C LYS A 150 3.60 -7.86 -9.38
N TRP A 151 3.13 -8.58 -8.38
CA TRP A 151 2.71 -8.05 -7.09
C TRP A 151 3.44 -8.73 -5.95
N LYS A 152 3.67 -7.96 -4.88
CA LYS A 152 4.11 -8.44 -3.58
C LYS A 152 3.29 -7.73 -2.50
N LEU A 153 2.93 -8.48 -1.45
CA LEU A 153 2.31 -7.95 -0.25
C LEU A 153 3.40 -7.79 0.82
N GLN A 154 3.34 -6.69 1.56
CA GLN A 154 4.35 -6.34 2.55
C GLN A 154 3.68 -5.79 3.80
N ILE A 155 4.11 -6.29 4.96
CA ILE A 155 3.58 -5.90 6.27
C ILE A 155 4.73 -5.53 7.20
N TYR A 156 4.52 -4.49 8.00
CA TYR A 156 5.47 -4.03 9.01
C TYR A 156 4.85 -4.16 10.41
N PRO A 157 4.99 -5.33 11.08
CA PRO A 157 4.27 -5.63 12.33
C PRO A 157 4.50 -4.61 13.44
N CYS A 158 5.73 -4.07 13.52
CA CYS A 158 6.15 -3.09 14.53
C CYS A 158 6.21 -1.65 13.97
N GLY A 159 5.79 -1.44 12.72
CA GLY A 159 6.16 -0.26 11.93
C GLY A 159 7.57 -0.35 11.34
N ASP A 160 7.90 0.54 10.42
CA ASP A 160 9.20 0.50 9.71
C ASP A 160 10.30 1.31 10.44
N PRO A 161 11.40 0.69 10.88
CA PRO A 161 12.56 1.39 11.43
C PRO A 161 13.53 1.95 10.37
N LEU A 162 13.51 1.50 9.11
CA LEU A 162 14.52 1.88 8.09
C LEU A 162 14.28 3.24 7.46
N LYS A 163 13.04 3.75 7.37
CA LYS A 163 12.84 5.18 7.02
C LYS A 163 13.18 6.16 8.19
N SER A 164 13.80 5.71 9.31
CA SER A 164 14.09 6.56 10.51
C SER A 164 15.20 7.58 10.27
N LYS A 165 15.91 7.46 9.15
CA LYS A 165 16.71 8.53 8.59
C LYS A 165 15.93 9.05 7.39
N GLY A 166 15.40 10.27 7.50
CA GLY A 166 14.95 11.00 6.33
C GLY A 166 16.08 11.08 5.30
N PRO A 167 15.79 11.39 4.02
CA PRO A 167 16.86 11.61 3.06
C PRO A 167 17.81 12.67 3.62
N LYS A 168 19.07 12.28 3.85
CA LYS A 168 20.13 13.26 4.08
C LYS A 168 20.33 13.97 2.75
N PHE A 169 19.86 15.20 2.67
CA PHE A 169 20.36 16.12 1.65
C PHE A 169 21.84 16.32 1.95
N VAL A 170 22.69 15.72 1.13
CA VAL A 170 24.10 16.09 1.06
C VAL A 170 24.14 17.25 0.08
N PRO A 171 24.40 18.50 0.52
CA PRO A 171 24.65 19.57 -0.42
C PRO A 171 25.90 19.21 -1.23
N PHE A 172 25.78 19.28 -2.56
CA PHE A 172 26.93 19.20 -3.45
C PHE A 172 27.83 20.42 -3.21
N PRO A 173 29.14 20.23 -2.97
CA PRO A 173 30.08 21.34 -3.01
C PRO A 173 30.42 21.68 -4.47
N GLY A 174 30.21 22.95 -4.83
CA GLY A 174 31.01 23.65 -5.83
C GLY A 174 30.44 23.74 -7.25
N PHE A 175 30.16 24.97 -7.67
CA PHE A 175 30.93 25.56 -8.77
C PHE A 175 31.58 26.84 -8.23
N GLY A 176 32.85 27.03 -8.57
CA GLY A 176 33.64 28.20 -8.18
C GLY A 176 33.36 29.44 -9.01
#